data_AF-A0A2X2VUW5-F1
#
_entry.id   AF-A0A2X2VUW5-F1
#
_cell.length_a   1.000
_cell.length_b   1.000
_cell.length_c   1.000
_cell.angle_alpha   90.00
_cell.angle_beta   90.00
_cell.angle_gamma   90.00
#
_symmetry.space_group_name_H-M   'P 1'
#
loop_
_entity.id
_entity.type
_entity.pdbx_description
1 polymer ?
#
loop_
_entity_poly.entity_id
_entity_poly.type
_entity_poly.pdbx_seq_one_letter_code
_entity_poly.pdbx_strand_id
1 'polypeptide(L)'
;MKWLCSVGVAVSLALQPALAEALSGNHPLTPEARDAFVTKLLTKMTVDEKIGQLRLISVGPDNPKEAIREMIKNGQVGGDF
;
A
#
# COMPACT_ATOMS: atom_id res chain seq x y z
N MET A 1 -1.71 -43.29 0.00
CA MET A 1 -1.45 -42.07 -0.81
C MET A 1 -2.50 -40.98 -0.64
N LYS A 2 -3.81 -41.24 -0.77
CA LYS A 2 -4.87 -40.20 -0.65
C LYS A 2 -4.88 -39.39 0.66
N TRP A 3 -4.64 -40.03 1.81
CA TRP A 3 -4.73 -39.36 3.11
C TRP A 3 -3.58 -38.38 3.40
N LEU A 4 -2.39 -38.63 2.83
CA LEU A 4 -1.23 -37.74 2.97
C LEU A 4 -1.46 -36.39 2.28
N CYS A 5 -2.14 -36.41 1.12
CA CYS A 5 -2.51 -35.19 0.41
C CYS A 5 -3.55 -34.37 1.20
N SER A 6 -4.54 -35.03 1.80
CA SER A 6 -5.57 -34.36 2.62
C SER A 6 -4.97 -33.73 3.88
N VAL A 7 -4.01 -34.38 4.52
CA VAL A 7 -3.30 -33.82 5.68
C VAL A 7 -2.44 -32.62 5.27
N GLY A 8 -1.74 -32.70 4.14
CA GLY A 8 -0.94 -31.58 3.62
C GLY A 8 -1.76 -30.32 3.32
N VAL A 9 -2.95 -30.49 2.73
CA VAL A 9 -3.89 -29.39 2.47
C VAL A 9 -4.40 -28.78 3.78
N ALA A 10 -4.81 -29.60 4.75
CA ALA A 10 -5.30 -29.12 6.04
C ALA A 10 -4.24 -28.33 6.83
N VAL A 11 -2.99 -28.79 6.83
CA VAL A 11 -1.86 -28.07 7.45
C VAL A 11 -1.63 -26.74 6.74
N SER A 12 -1.64 -26.72 5.41
CA SER A 12 -1.43 -25.50 4.63
C SER A 12 -2.52 -24.44 4.92
N LEU A 13 -3.79 -24.86 5.05
CA LEU A 13 -4.91 -23.98 5.42
C LEU A 13 -4.83 -23.50 6.87
N ALA A 14 -4.37 -24.33 7.81
CA ALA A 14 -4.24 -23.95 9.21
C ALA A 14 -3.06 -22.99 9.49
N LEU A 15 -2.01 -23.00 8.66
CA LEU A 15 -0.88 -22.08 8.79
C LEU A 15 -1.15 -20.70 8.16
N GLN A 16 -2.12 -20.58 7.26
CA GLN A 16 -2.44 -19.31 6.58
C GLN A 16 -2.80 -18.16 7.52
N PRO A 17 -3.65 -18.33 8.56
CA PRO A 17 -4.04 -17.23 9.45
C PRO A 17 -2.84 -16.70 10.25
N ALA A 18 -1.98 -17.58 10.76
CA ALA A 18 -0.80 -17.18 11.54
C ALA A 18 0.27 -16.48 10.69
N LEU A 19 0.40 -16.86 9.41
CA LEU A 19 1.30 -16.21 8.46
C LEU A 19 0.74 -14.88 7.93
N ALA A 20 -0.59 -14.79 7.76
CA ALA A 20 -1.26 -13.56 7.36
C ALA A 20 -1.23 -12.49 8.46
N GLU A 21 -1.38 -12.88 9.73
CA GLU A 21 -1.21 -12.00 10.90
C GLU A 21 0.21 -11.42 10.95
N ALA A 22 1.24 -12.20 10.59
CA ALA A 22 2.61 -11.71 10.54
C ALA A 22 2.86 -10.72 9.38
N LEU A 23 2.10 -10.82 8.28
CA LEU A 23 2.21 -9.93 7.12
C LEU A 23 1.48 -8.60 7.31
N SER A 24 0.39 -8.61 8.07
CA SER A 24 -0.34 -7.41 8.46
C SER A 24 0.00 -7.10 9.92
N GLY A 25 1.10 -6.38 10.15
CA GLY A 25 1.48 -6.00 11.52
C GLY A 25 0.32 -5.36 12.27
N ASN A 26 0.25 -5.59 13.58
CA ASN A 26 -0.76 -4.99 14.48
C ASN A 26 -0.76 -3.45 14.35
N HIS A 27 -1.58 -2.92 13.45
CA HIS A 27 -1.82 -1.49 13.29
C HIS A 27 -3.09 -1.15 14.08
N PRO A 28 -2.96 -0.45 15.22
CA PRO A 28 -4.13 -0.07 15.99
C PRO A 28 -5.02 0.83 15.11
N LEU A 29 -6.29 0.44 14.94
CA LEU A 29 -7.28 1.21 14.16
C LEU A 29 -7.86 2.37 14.97
N THR A 30 -7.00 3.07 15.73
CA THR A 30 -7.41 4.23 16.54
C THR A 30 -7.03 5.53 15.82
N PRO A 31 -7.74 6.64 16.08
CA PRO A 31 -7.37 7.95 15.55
C PRO A 31 -5.93 8.35 15.90
N GLU A 32 -5.48 8.06 17.13
CA GLU A 32 -4.16 8.43 17.62
C GLU A 32 -3.05 7.68 16.88
N ALA A 33 -3.27 6.39 16.61
CA ALA A 33 -2.32 5.58 15.85
C ALA A 33 -2.22 6.02 14.38
N ARG A 34 -3.34 6.43 13.78
CA ARG A 34 -3.38 7.03 12.44
C ARG A 34 -2.62 8.36 12.42
N ASP A 35 -2.88 9.25 13.36
CA ASP A 35 -2.26 10.58 13.42
C ASP A 35 -0.75 10.48 13.67
N ALA A 36 -0.32 9.56 14.55
CA ALA A 36 1.08 9.27 14.77
C ALA A 36 1.77 8.73 13.50
N PHE A 37 1.08 7.86 12.75
CA PHE A 37 1.58 7.35 11.48
C PHE A 37 1.72 8.46 10.43
N VAL A 38 0.68 9.26 10.22
CA VAL A 38 0.68 10.37 9.25
C VAL A 38 1.76 11.40 9.61
N THR A 39 1.84 11.79 10.88
CA THR A 39 2.88 12.73 11.36
C THR A 39 4.27 12.19 11.07
N LYS A 40 4.54 10.91 11.36
CA LYS A 40 5.83 10.27 11.10
C LYS A 40 6.13 10.11 9.60
N LEU A 41 5.10 9.97 8.76
CA LEU A 41 5.27 9.94 7.31
C LEU A 41 5.65 11.32 6.78
N LEU A 42 4.94 12.37 7.21
CA LEU A 42 5.17 13.75 6.78
C LEU A 42 6.57 14.29 7.15
N THR A 43 7.21 13.77 8.21
CA THR A 43 8.59 14.15 8.56
C THR A 43 9.64 13.56 7.63
N LYS A 44 9.32 12.46 6.92
CA LYS A 44 10.22 11.83 5.94
C LYS A 44 10.09 12.40 4.54
N MET A 45 9.00 13.10 4.26
CA MET A 45 8.73 13.67 2.94
C MET A 45 9.46 14.99 2.72
N THR A 46 10.04 15.13 1.54
CA THR A 46 10.50 16.40 0.98
C THR A 46 9.32 17.35 0.73
N VAL A 47 9.62 18.62 0.51
CA VAL A 47 8.59 19.62 0.14
C VAL A 47 7.95 19.26 -1.20
N ASP A 48 8.74 18.78 -2.17
CA ASP A 48 8.25 18.41 -3.50
C ASP A 48 7.28 17.21 -3.44
N GLU A 49 7.57 16.20 -2.62
CA GLU A 49 6.66 15.06 -2.41
C GLU A 49 5.35 15.51 -1.76
N LYS A 50 5.39 16.45 -0.80
CA LYS A 50 4.18 17.01 -0.17
C LYS A 50 3.33 17.76 -1.18
N ILE A 51 3.95 18.56 -2.05
CA ILE A 51 3.25 19.26 -3.13
C ILE A 51 2.69 18.24 -4.13
N GLY A 52 3.45 17.20 -4.46
CA GLY A 52 3.02 16.11 -5.33
C GLY A 52 1.75 15.42 -4.83
N GLN A 53 1.64 15.18 -3.52
CA GLN A 53 0.42 14.62 -2.91
C GLN A 53 -0.83 15.52 -3.05
N LEU A 54 -0.67 16.82 -3.31
CA LEU A 54 -1.80 17.73 -3.58
C LEU A 54 -2.26 17.70 -5.03
N ARG A 55 -1.55 16.99 -5.92
CA ARG A 55 -1.83 16.98 -7.36
C ARG A 55 -2.71 15.80 -7.75
N LEU A 56 -3.93 16.12 -8.20
CA LEU A 56 -4.88 15.19 -8.80
C LEU A 56 -4.81 15.29 -10.33
N ILE A 57 -4.60 14.18 -11.04
CA ILE A 57 -4.41 14.16 -12.50
C ILE A 57 -5.47 13.30 -13.18
N SER A 58 -6.03 13.77 -14.30
CA SER A 58 -6.85 12.93 -15.18
C SER A 58 -6.00 12.25 -16.24
N VAL A 59 -6.20 10.95 -16.46
CA VAL A 59 -5.57 10.23 -17.56
C VAL A 59 -6.29 10.57 -18.86
N GLY A 60 -5.59 11.09 -19.87
CA GLY A 60 -6.21 11.52 -21.11
C GLY A 60 -5.22 11.80 -22.24
N PRO A 61 -5.67 12.31 -23.39
CA PRO A 61 -4.80 12.62 -24.53
C PRO A 61 -3.66 13.58 -24.16
N ASP A 62 -3.94 14.54 -23.28
CA ASP A 62 -2.98 15.54 -22.82
C ASP A 62 -2.03 15.01 -21.73
N ASN A 63 -2.41 13.93 -21.04
CA ASN A 63 -1.61 13.28 -20.00
C ASN A 63 -1.56 11.76 -20.27
N PRO A 64 -0.69 11.31 -21.19
CA PRO A 64 -0.60 9.91 -21.54
C PRO A 64 -0.11 9.08 -20.34
N LYS A 65 -0.53 7.82 -20.26
CA LYS A 65 -0.23 6.90 -19.15
C LYS A 65 1.26 6.83 -18.82
N GLU A 66 2.11 6.86 -19.84
CA GLU A 66 3.55 6.70 -19.65
C GLU A 66 4.18 7.93 -19.01
N ALA A 67 3.70 9.13 -19.33
CA ALA A 67 4.12 10.35 -18.66
C ALA A 67 3.66 10.36 -17.20
N ILE A 68 2.39 9.99 -16.95
CA ILE A 68 1.84 9.89 -15.59
C ILE A 68 2.61 8.87 -14.76
N ARG A 69 3.00 7.73 -15.34
CA ARG A 69 3.77 6.69 -14.65
C ARG A 69 5.13 7.20 -14.16
N GLU A 70 5.85 7.95 -14.99
CA GLU A 70 7.11 8.58 -14.56
C GLU A 70 6.87 9.63 -13.46
N MET A 71 5.78 10.39 -13.55
CA MET A 71 5.43 11.38 -12.53
C MET A 71 5.07 10.73 -11.18
N ILE A 72 4.33 9.61 -11.20
CA ILE A 72 4.02 8.82 -9.99
C ILE A 72 5.31 8.31 -9.36
N LYS A 73 6.22 7.75 -10.17
CA LYS A 73 7.50 7.23 -9.71
C LYS A 73 8.36 8.31 -9.03
N ASN A 74 8.24 9.56 -9.50
CA ASN A 74 8.95 10.71 -8.95
C ASN A 74 8.20 11.38 -7.76
N GLY A 75 7.09 10.81 -7.28
CA GLY A 75 6.34 11.34 -6.14
C GLY A 75 5.55 12.62 -6.45
N GLN A 76 5.26 12.89 -7.72
CA GLN A 76 4.67 14.15 -8.19
C GLN A 76 3.13 14.10 -8.33
N VAL A 77 2.50 13.00 -7.91
CA VAL A 77 1.05 12.74 -8.08
C VAL A 77 0.47 12.20 -6.78
N GLY A 78 -0.63 12.78 -6.32
CA GLY A 78 -1.37 12.36 -5.13
C GLY A 78 -2.56 11.45 -5.44
N GLY A 79 -3.12 11.56 -6.65
CA GLY A 79 -4.19 10.69 -7.12
C GLY A 79 -4.54 10.89 -8.59
N ASP A 80 -5.38 10.00 -9.10
CA ASP A 80 -5.92 10.00 -10.46
C ASP A 80 -7.44 9.77 -10.49
N PHE A 81 -8.09 10.21 -11.58
CA PHE A 81 -9.53 10.03 -11.84
C PHE A 81 -9.86 9.89 -13.33
#